data_AF-A0A6L3IJI0-F1
#
_entry.id   AF-A0A6L3IJI0-F1
#
_cell.length_a   1.000
_cell.length_b   1.000
_cell.length_c   1.000
_cell.angle_alpha   90.00
_cell.angle_beta   90.00
_cell.angle_gamma   90.00
#
_symmetry.space_group_name_H-M   'P 1'
#
loop_
_entity.id
_entity.type
_entity.pdbx_description
1 polymer ?
#
loop_
_entity_poly.entity_id
_entity_poly.type
_entity_poly.pdbx_seq_one_letter_code
_entity_poly.pdbx_strand_id
1 'polypeptide(L)'
;MNWYKYWYYTIFFLYDSICKSPNLNKESAVGLFSVTIYMVIAIINSVLYSIFDCNITKDLCHIYSHLLLSLVIYCFNGFLFWSEKKARLERSIYREISKQKKNLLFIILTIVVFAIYFYVLFNYREYLLLIY
;
A
#
# COMPACT_ATOMS: atom_id res chain seq x y z
N MET A 1 -6.86 -10.41 -14.01
CA MET A 1 -7.05 -9.57 -12.79
C MET A 1 -5.86 -8.64 -12.67
N ASN A 2 -6.07 -7.33 -12.47
CA ASN A 2 -4.98 -6.37 -12.26
C ASN A 2 -4.20 -6.73 -10.96
N TRP A 3 -2.87 -6.67 -10.99
CA TRP A 3 -1.99 -7.00 -9.85
C TRP A 3 -2.31 -6.15 -8.61
N TYR A 4 -2.71 -4.90 -8.83
CA TYR A 4 -3.11 -3.95 -7.78
C TYR A 4 -4.30 -4.46 -6.96
N LYS A 5 -5.36 -4.91 -7.64
CA LYS A 5 -6.54 -5.49 -6.99
C LYS A 5 -6.20 -6.82 -6.30
N TYR A 6 -5.35 -7.63 -6.93
CA TYR A 6 -4.94 -8.91 -6.36
C TYR A 6 -4.21 -8.73 -5.01
N TRP A 7 -3.33 -7.73 -4.92
CA TRP A 7 -2.63 -7.40 -3.69
C TRP A 7 -3.59 -6.95 -2.59
N TYR A 8 -4.51 -6.02 -2.90
CA TYR A 8 -5.56 -5.61 -1.97
C TYR A 8 -6.36 -6.81 -1.43
N TYR A 9 -6.81 -7.70 -2.32
CA TYR A 9 -7.58 -8.87 -1.90
C TYR A 9 -6.75 -9.81 -1.02
N THR A 10 -5.46 -9.99 -1.29
CA THR A 10 -4.57 -10.78 -0.43
C THR A 10 -4.55 -10.24 1.00
N ILE A 11 -4.43 -8.91 1.17
CA ILE A 11 -4.46 -8.25 2.47
C ILE A 11 -5.84 -8.40 3.12
N PHE A 12 -6.90 -8.17 2.36
CA PHE A 12 -8.28 -8.34 2.85
C PHE A 12 -8.54 -9.76 3.38
N PHE A 13 -8.06 -10.79 2.69
CA PHE A 13 -8.20 -12.18 3.14
C PHE A 13 -7.42 -12.48 4.41
N LEU A 14 -6.23 -11.91 4.57
CA LEU A 14 -5.48 -12.04 5.81
C LEU A 14 -6.29 -11.47 6.99
N TYR A 15 -6.85 -10.27 6.84
CA TYR A 15 -7.73 -9.68 7.85
C TYR A 15 -8.98 -10.51 8.10
N ASP A 16 -9.66 -10.99 7.06
CA ASP A 16 -10.85 -11.83 7.19
C ASP A 16 -10.56 -13.18 7.86
N SER A 17 -9.33 -13.68 7.76
CA SER A 17 -8.89 -14.90 8.44
C SER A 17 -8.60 -14.71 9.93
N ILE A 18 -8.19 -13.50 10.33
CA ILE A 18 -7.79 -13.17 11.71
C ILE A 18 -8.98 -12.58 12.49
N CYS A 19 -9.74 -11.67 11.86
CA CYS A 19 -10.85 -10.94 12.46
C CYS A 19 -12.16 -11.34 11.78
N LYS A 20 -13.17 -11.74 12.57
CA LYS A 20 -14.50 -12.14 12.07
C LYS A 20 -15.49 -10.97 11.94
N SER A 21 -15.07 -9.71 12.10
CA SER A 21 -15.91 -8.51 12.01
C SER A 21 -15.84 -7.89 10.60
N PRO A 22 -16.84 -8.13 9.73
CA PRO A 22 -16.73 -7.83 8.30
C PRO A 22 -16.55 -6.33 7.98
N ASN A 23 -17.15 -5.43 8.76
CA ASN A 23 -17.05 -3.98 8.51
C ASN A 23 -15.65 -3.43 8.86
N LEU A 24 -15.08 -3.87 9.99
CA LEU A 24 -13.72 -3.50 10.41
C LEU A 24 -12.66 -4.04 9.43
N ASN A 25 -12.87 -5.23 8.88
CA ASN A 25 -11.92 -5.85 7.96
C ASN A 25 -11.74 -5.05 6.67
N LYS A 26 -12.81 -4.45 6.14
CA LYS A 26 -12.76 -3.67 4.90
C LYS A 26 -11.97 -2.38 5.10
N GLU A 27 -12.33 -1.60 6.11
CA GLU A 27 -11.65 -0.34 6.42
C GLU A 27 -10.18 -0.58 6.76
N SER A 28 -9.89 -1.60 7.56
CA SER A 28 -8.52 -1.98 7.91
C SER A 28 -7.71 -2.44 6.69
N ALA A 29 -8.30 -3.23 5.80
CA ALA A 29 -7.63 -3.68 4.58
C ALA A 29 -7.36 -2.52 3.62
N VAL A 30 -8.31 -1.60 3.46
CA VAL A 30 -8.12 -0.39 2.64
C VAL A 30 -7.02 0.49 3.26
N GLY A 31 -7.03 0.67 4.58
CA GLY A 31 -6.00 1.41 5.30
C GLY A 31 -4.60 0.81 5.10
N LEU A 32 -4.43 -0.47 5.42
CA LEU A 32 -3.14 -1.15 5.29
C LEU A 32 -2.63 -1.17 3.85
N PHE A 33 -3.51 -1.45 2.89
CA PHE A 33 -3.15 -1.43 1.49
C PHE A 33 -2.74 -0.02 1.03
N SER A 34 -3.46 1.02 1.46
CA SER A 34 -3.12 2.41 1.16
C SER A 34 -1.77 2.82 1.73
N VAL A 35 -1.48 2.43 2.98
CA VAL A 35 -0.16 2.62 3.60
C VAL A 35 0.93 1.90 2.81
N THR A 36 0.68 0.67 2.37
CA THR A 36 1.65 -0.10 1.58
C THR A 36 1.97 0.58 0.26
N ILE A 37 0.95 1.06 -0.47
CA ILE A 37 1.13 1.78 -1.74
C ILE A 37 1.84 3.11 -1.52
N TYR A 38 1.48 3.85 -0.47
CA TYR A 38 2.18 5.05 -0.07
C TYR A 38 3.68 4.79 0.19
N MET A 39 4.01 3.74 0.94
CA MET A 39 5.41 3.38 1.24
C MET A 39 6.21 3.09 -0.03
N VAL A 40 5.62 2.36 -1.00
CA VAL A 40 6.25 2.10 -2.30
C VAL A 40 6.57 3.42 -3.03
N ILE A 41 5.60 4.33 -3.12
CA ILE A 41 5.79 5.60 -3.82
C ILE A 41 6.82 6.48 -3.09
N ALA A 42 6.79 6.52 -1.76
CA ALA A 42 7.76 7.26 -0.95
C ALA A 42 9.19 6.74 -1.16
N ILE A 43 9.39 5.42 -1.20
CA ILE A 43 10.69 4.81 -1.51
C ILE A 43 11.15 5.21 -2.92
N ILE A 44 10.26 5.14 -3.91
CA ILE A 44 10.59 5.53 -5.29
C ILE A 44 10.99 7.01 -5.36
N ASN A 45 10.22 7.90 -4.74
CA ASN A 45 10.54 9.34 -4.69
C ASN A 45 11.89 9.58 -4.01
N SER A 46 12.18 8.85 -2.93
CA SER A 46 13.46 8.94 -2.23
C SER A 46 14.64 8.53 -3.11
N VAL A 47 14.52 7.43 -3.85
CA VAL A 47 15.53 6.98 -4.82
C VAL A 47 15.70 8.00 -5.94
N LEU A 48 14.60 8.52 -6.48
CA LEU A 48 14.64 9.54 -7.53
C LEU A 48 15.32 10.82 -7.05
N TYR A 49 15.00 11.28 -5.83
CA TYR A 49 15.64 12.45 -5.24
C TYR A 49 17.13 12.23 -5.06
N SER A 50 17.55 11.07 -4.55
CA SER A 50 18.97 10.73 -4.38
C SER A 50 19.75 10.67 -5.71
N ILE A 51 19.10 10.33 -6.83
CA ILE A 51 19.76 10.21 -8.15
C ILE A 51 19.77 11.56 -8.89
N PHE A 52 18.63 12.26 -8.90
CA PHE A 52 18.43 13.43 -9.75
C PHE A 52 18.64 14.77 -9.04
N ASP A 53 18.55 14.80 -7.71
CA ASP A 53 18.73 15.99 -6.85
C ASP A 53 18.04 17.26 -7.40
N CYS A 54 16.79 17.13 -7.84
CA CYS A 54 16.05 18.25 -8.43
C CYS A 54 14.93 18.74 -7.51
N ASN A 55 14.58 20.02 -7.63
CA ASN A 55 13.59 20.68 -6.77
C ASN A 55 12.25 19.93 -6.74
N ILE A 56 11.79 19.40 -7.88
CA ILE A 56 10.53 18.64 -7.94
C ILE A 56 10.59 17.39 -7.07
N THR A 57 11.67 16.60 -7.17
CA THR A 57 11.82 15.39 -6.34
C THR A 57 11.98 15.71 -4.86
N LYS A 58 12.64 16.83 -4.55
CA LYS A 58 12.79 17.35 -3.19
C LYS A 58 11.44 17.75 -2.59
N ASP A 59 10.63 18.48 -3.35
CA ASP A 59 9.29 18.90 -2.93
C ASP A 59 8.37 17.70 -2.68
N LEU A 60 8.50 16.63 -3.47
CA LEU A 60 7.75 15.38 -3.26
C LEU A 60 8.14 14.64 -1.96
N CYS A 61 9.36 14.82 -1.47
CA CYS A 61 9.82 14.28 -0.18
C CYS A 61 9.51 15.20 1.02
N HIS A 62 8.85 16.34 0.79
CA HIS A 62 8.43 17.23 1.86
C HIS A 62 7.26 16.65 2.66
N ILE A 63 7.25 16.85 3.99
CA ILE A 63 6.20 16.30 4.88
C ILE A 63 4.77 16.62 4.41
N TYR A 64 4.51 17.83 3.88
CA TYR A 64 3.20 18.18 3.32
C TYR A 64 2.83 17.34 2.09
N SER A 65 3.80 17.06 1.22
CA SER A 65 3.61 16.19 0.06
C SER A 65 3.34 14.75 0.49
N HIS A 66 4.03 14.24 1.52
CA HIS A 66 3.73 12.93 2.11
C HIS A 66 2.30 12.85 2.66
N LEU A 67 1.87 13.86 3.42
CA LEU A 67 0.52 13.92 3.97
C LEU A 67 -0.53 13.96 2.86
N LEU A 68 -0.36 14.85 1.88
CA LEU A 68 -1.28 14.95 0.73
C LEU A 68 -1.34 13.65 -0.07
N LEU A 69 -0.19 13.06 -0.36
CA LEU A 69 -0.09 11.79 -1.07
C LEU A 69 -0.81 10.67 -0.31
N SER A 70 -0.58 10.56 0.99
CA SER A 70 -1.24 9.55 1.84
C SER A 70 -2.76 9.69 1.80
N LEU A 71 -3.27 10.92 1.85
CA LEU A 71 -4.70 11.22 1.78
C LEU A 71 -5.29 10.85 0.42
N VAL A 72 -4.63 11.27 -0.67
CA VAL A 72 -5.09 10.98 -2.03
C VAL A 72 -5.14 9.47 -2.28
N ILE A 73 -4.11 8.73 -1.86
CA ILE A 73 -4.07 7.27 -2.00
C ILE A 73 -5.20 6.62 -1.20
N TYR A 74 -5.41 7.05 0.04
CA TYR A 74 -6.47 6.50 0.89
C TYR A 74 -7.86 6.75 0.29
N CYS A 75 -8.15 7.99 -0.14
CA CYS A 75 -9.42 8.33 -0.80
C CYS A 75 -9.61 7.55 -2.10
N PHE A 76 -8.58 7.45 -2.93
CA PHE A 76 -8.64 6.70 -4.20
C PHE A 76 -8.92 5.21 -3.96
N ASN A 77 -8.22 4.58 -3.00
CA ASN A 77 -8.45 3.18 -2.66
C ASN A 77 -9.81 2.95 -2.01
N GLY A 78 -10.24 3.85 -1.12
CA GLY A 78 -11.57 3.81 -0.53
C GLY A 78 -12.67 3.84 -1.58
N PHE A 79 -12.53 4.70 -2.59
CA PHE A 79 -13.44 4.75 -3.74
C PHE A 79 -13.35 3.48 -4.60
N LEU A 80 -12.14 3.05 -4.96
CA LEU A 80 -11.91 1.91 -5.85
C LEU A 80 -12.49 0.59 -5.29
N PHE A 81 -12.44 0.43 -3.95
CA PHE A 81 -12.91 -0.77 -3.25
C PHE A 81 -14.23 -0.54 -2.48
N TRP A 82 -14.96 0.53 -2.79
CA TRP A 82 -16.19 0.91 -2.10
C TRP A 82 -17.30 -0.15 -2.19
N SER A 83 -17.47 -0.79 -3.36
CA SER A 83 -18.61 -1.66 -3.63
C SER A 83 -18.49 -3.06 -2.99
N GLU A 84 -19.23 -3.31 -1.91
CA GLU A 84 -19.21 -4.58 -1.17
C GLU A 84 -19.77 -5.78 -1.94
N LYS A 85 -20.84 -5.58 -2.73
CA LYS A 85 -21.41 -6.66 -3.58
C LYS A 85 -20.38 -7.20 -4.56
N LYS A 86 -19.56 -6.30 -5.12
CA LYS A 86 -18.48 -6.64 -6.05
C LYS A 86 -17.35 -7.36 -5.33
N ALA A 87 -16.98 -6.92 -4.12
CA ALA A 87 -15.97 -7.60 -3.31
C ALA A 87 -16.39 -9.02 -2.91
N ARG A 88 -17.67 -9.31 -2.62
CA ARG A 88 -18.13 -10.68 -2.33
C ARG A 88 -18.18 -11.59 -3.57
N LEU A 89 -18.56 -11.06 -4.73
CA LEU A 89 -18.48 -11.79 -6.00
C LEU A 89 -17.03 -12.02 -6.45
N GLU A 90 -16.16 -11.04 -6.28
CA GLU A 90 -14.72 -11.18 -6.53
C GLU A 90 -14.07 -12.11 -5.48
N ARG A 91 -14.63 -12.20 -4.26
CA ARG A 91 -14.21 -13.13 -3.19
C ARG A 91 -14.44 -14.59 -3.57
N SER A 92 -15.58 -14.96 -4.16
CA SER A 92 -15.82 -16.34 -4.60
C SER A 92 -14.87 -16.72 -5.73
N ILE A 93 -14.64 -15.81 -6.68
CA ILE A 93 -13.68 -15.96 -7.77
C ILE A 93 -12.24 -16.11 -7.24
N TYR A 94 -11.88 -15.36 -6.20
CA TYR A 94 -10.54 -15.46 -5.58
C TYR A 94 -10.34 -16.76 -4.80
N ARG A 95 -11.38 -17.27 -4.12
CA ARG A 95 -11.34 -18.56 -3.43
C ARG A 95 -11.02 -19.70 -4.41
N GLU A 96 -11.51 -19.61 -5.64
CA GLU A 96 -11.20 -20.52 -6.75
C GLU A 96 -9.80 -20.27 -7.35
N ILE A 97 -9.35 -19.01 -7.45
CA ILE A 97 -8.05 -18.64 -8.05
C ILE A 97 -6.86 -18.79 -7.08
N SER A 98 -7.13 -19.06 -5.80
CA SER A 98 -6.17 -19.26 -4.71
C SER A 98 -5.11 -20.35 -5.02
N LYS A 99 -4.12 -20.01 -5.85
CA LYS A 99 -2.84 -20.70 -5.87
C LYS A 99 -2.06 -20.15 -4.68
N GLN A 100 -1.98 -20.92 -3.59
CA GLN A 100 -1.27 -20.57 -2.34
C GLN A 100 0.07 -19.85 -2.58
N LYS A 101 0.83 -20.27 -3.60
CA LYS A 101 2.11 -19.65 -4.00
C LYS A 101 2.03 -18.15 -4.32
N LYS A 102 0.98 -17.69 -5.03
CA LYS A 102 0.82 -16.26 -5.38
C LYS A 102 0.42 -15.42 -4.16
N ASN A 103 -0.42 -15.94 -3.28
CA ASN A 103 -0.79 -15.25 -2.04
C ASN A 103 0.43 -15.03 -1.14
N LEU A 104 1.26 -16.07 -0.99
CA LEU A 104 2.51 -15.99 -0.23
C LEU A 104 3.43 -14.89 -0.79
N LEU A 105 3.55 -14.80 -2.12
CA LEU A 105 4.36 -13.77 -2.77
C LEU A 105 3.92 -12.35 -2.40
N PHE A 106 2.62 -12.04 -2.44
CA PHE A 106 2.13 -10.70 -2.09
C PHE A 106 2.22 -10.39 -0.58
N ILE A 107 2.13 -11.41 0.27
CA ILE A 107 2.41 -11.26 1.70
C ILE A 107 3.88 -10.92 1.92
N ILE A 108 4.79 -11.70 1.35
CA ILE A 108 6.24 -11.45 1.41
C ILE A 108 6.56 -10.06 0.85
N LEU A 109 5.97 -9.69 -0.29
CA LEU A 109 6.15 -8.37 -0.90
C LEU A 109 5.74 -7.24 0.06
N THR A 110 4.61 -7.39 0.75
CA THR A 110 4.17 -6.41 1.75
C THR A 110 5.20 -6.26 2.88
N ILE A 111 5.68 -7.38 3.43
CA ILE A 111 6.71 -7.37 4.49
C ILE A 111 8.00 -6.71 4.01
N VAL A 112 8.44 -7.03 2.80
CA VAL A 112 9.65 -6.45 2.19
C VAL A 112 9.49 -4.95 1.98
N VAL A 113 8.34 -4.47 1.50
CA VAL A 113 8.06 -3.03 1.37
C VAL A 113 8.20 -2.31 2.71
N PHE A 114 7.62 -2.87 3.77
CA PHE A 114 7.75 -2.31 5.12
C PHE A 114 9.21 -2.29 5.58
N ALA A 115 9.92 -3.41 5.43
CA ALA A 115 11.33 -3.51 5.82
C ALA A 115 12.21 -2.49 5.09
N ILE A 116 12.04 -2.35 3.77
CA ILE A 116 12.77 -1.37 2.96
C ILE A 116 12.39 0.05 3.38
N TYR A 117 11.10 0.35 3.57
CA TYR A 117 10.65 1.69 3.96
C TYR A 117 11.30 2.13 5.27
N PHE A 118 11.27 1.28 6.30
CA PHE A 118 11.89 1.60 7.59
C PHE A 118 13.42 1.65 7.49
N TYR A 119 14.04 0.77 6.71
CA TYR A 119 15.47 0.84 6.46
C TYR A 119 15.87 2.19 5.84
N VAL A 120 15.16 2.65 4.81
CA VAL A 120 15.39 3.95 4.16
C VAL A 120 15.10 5.09 5.14
N LEU A 121 14.02 5.01 5.92
CA LEU A 121 13.67 6.03 6.91
C LEU A 121 14.75 6.23 7.97
N PHE A 122 15.39 5.15 8.44
CA PHE A 122 16.41 5.25 9.48
C PHE A 122 17.80 5.59 8.93
N ASN A 123 18.16 5.14 7.74
CA ASN A 123 19.52 5.31 7.20
C ASN A 123 19.64 6.45 6.17
N TYR A 124 18.56 6.82 5.49
CA TYR A 124 18.55 7.77 4.37
C TYR A 124 17.42 8.80 4.52
N ARG A 125 17.16 9.22 5.76
CA ARG A 125 16.05 10.13 6.10
C ARG A 125 16.06 11.41 5.27
N GLU A 126 17.23 11.97 4.99
CA GLU A 126 17.39 13.21 4.23
C GLU A 126 16.84 13.14 2.80
N TYR A 127 16.77 11.94 2.21
CA TYR A 127 16.16 11.73 0.90
C TYR A 127 14.73 11.24 1.00
N LEU A 128 14.28 10.77 2.15
CA LEU A 128 12.93 10.21 2.32
C LEU A 128 11.94 11.21 2.90
N LEU A 129 12.35 12.05 3.84
CA LEU A 129 11.45 12.93 4.58
C LEU A 129 12.13 14.24 4.97
N LEU A 130 11.63 15.33 4.40
CA LEU A 130 12.07 16.70 4.65
C LEU A 130 11.02 17.46 5.48
N ILE A 131 11.47 18.20 6.50
CA ILE A 131 10.62 18.87 7.51
C ILE A 131 11.08 20.32 7.77
N TYR A 132 11.53 21.04 6.75
CA TYR A 132 12.06 22.39 6.93
C TYR A 132 11.04 23.47 6.54
#